data_AF-A0A743U455-F1
#
_entry.id   AF-A0A743U455-F1
#
_cell.length_a   1.000
_cell.length_b   1.000
_cell.length_c   1.000
_cell.angle_alpha   90.00
_cell.angle_beta   90.00
_cell.angle_gamma   90.00
#
_symmetry.space_group_name_H-M   'P 1'
#
loop_
_entity.id
_entity.type
_entity.pdbx_description
1 polymer ?
#
loop_
_entity_poly.entity_id
_entity_poly.type
_entity_poly.pdbx_seq_one_letter_code
_entity_poly.pdbx_strand_id
1 'polypeptide(L)' 'MNKNLTPSPELLTRVRVGFVANGTSLHKWCQENGVKYANARQALIGAWDGPMGKKLRNELITEAGLE' A
#
# COMPACT_ATOMS: atom_id res chain seq x y z
N MET A 1 -2.19 -9.00 16.90
CA MET A 1 -2.40 -8.93 15.44
C MET A 1 -3.28 -7.73 15.16
N ASN A 2 -2.73 -6.67 14.57
CA ASN A 2 -3.46 -5.44 14.26
C ASN A 2 -4.59 -5.76 13.28
N LYS A 3 -5.84 -5.78 13.76
CA LYS A 3 -7.06 -6.07 12.97
C LYS A 3 -7.27 -5.15 11.74
N ASN A 4 -6.42 -4.15 11.55
CA ASN A 4 -6.62 -3.04 10.61
C ASN A 4 -5.72 -3.10 9.35
N LEU A 5 -4.98 -4.19 9.12
CA LEU A 5 -4.08 -4.34 7.95
C LEU A 5 -4.62 -5.30 6.87
N THR A 6 -5.89 -5.68 6.95
CA THR A 6 -6.54 -6.49 5.92
C THR A 6 -6.82 -5.68 4.65
N PRO A 7 -6.74 -6.30 3.44
CA PRO A 7 -7.00 -5.61 2.19
C PRO A 7 -8.39 -4.97 2.19
N SER A 8 -8.44 -3.65 1.97
CA SER A 8 -9.67 -2.86 2.04
C SER A 8 -9.46 -1.45 1.50
N PRO A 9 -10.54 -0.70 1.15
CA PRO A 9 -10.43 0.72 0.89
C PRO A 9 -9.82 1.51 2.07
N GLU A 10 -10.10 1.06 3.30
CA GLU A 10 -9.53 1.66 4.52
C GLU A 10 -8.01 1.49 4.57
N LEU A 11 -7.49 0.30 4.22
CA LEU A 11 -6.05 0.06 4.13
C LEU A 11 -5.38 1.00 3.12
N LEU A 12 -6.00 1.23 1.96
CA LEU A 12 -5.49 2.19 0.97
C LEU A 12 -5.39 3.61 1.55
N THR A 13 -6.42 4.05 2.27
CA THR A 13 -6.42 5.36 2.93
C THR A 13 -5.30 5.45 3.96
N ARG A 14 -5.18 4.46 4.84
CA ARG A 14 -4.13 4.42 5.88
C ARG A 14 -2.73 4.44 5.28
N VAL A 15 -2.48 3.65 4.23
CA VAL A 15 -1.19 3.65 3.53
C VAL A 15 -0.88 5.02 2.91
N ARG A 16 -1.86 5.67 2.28
CA ARG A 16 -1.68 7.04 1.76
C ARG A 16 -1.33 8.02 2.88
N VAL A 17 -2.02 7.95 4.02
CA VAL A 17 -1.75 8.79 5.19
C VAL A 17 -0.32 8.54 5.72
N GLY A 18 0.10 7.27 5.81
CA GLY A 18 1.46 6.91 6.22
C GLY A 18 2.53 7.51 5.32
N PHE A 19 2.38 7.40 3.99
CA PHE A 19 3.29 8.06 3.05
C PHE A 19 3.33 9.58 3.20
N VAL A 20 2.17 10.22 3.42
CA VAL A 20 2.10 11.68 3.67
C VAL A 20 2.79 12.07 4.97
N ALA A 21 2.60 11.29 6.04
CA ALA A 21 3.30 11.48 7.32
C ALA A 21 4.82 11.34 7.17
N ASN A 22 5.28 10.48 6.26
CA ASN A 22 6.68 10.30 5.90
C ASN A 22 7.21 11.36 4.90
N GLY A 23 6.43 12.41 4.59
CA GLY A 23 6.85 13.50 3.71
C GLY A 23 6.86 13.16 2.21
N THR A 24 6.18 12.08 1.81
CA THR A 24 6.04 11.67 0.41
C THR A 24 4.57 11.36 0.08
N SER A 25 4.31 10.69 -1.04
CA SER A 25 2.99 10.17 -1.36
C SER A 25 3.10 8.77 -1.95
N LEU A 26 2.04 7.97 -1.82
CA LEU A 26 1.96 6.66 -2.48
C LEU A 26 2.24 6.76 -3.99
N HIS A 27 1.79 7.83 -4.64
CA HIS A 27 2.02 8.02 -6.07
C HIS A 27 3.49 8.26 -6.39
N LYS A 28 4.15 9.13 -5.62
CA LYS A 28 5.59 9.41 -5.77
C LYS A 28 6.42 8.15 -5.51
N TRP A 29 6.13 7.43 -4.43
CA TRP A 29 6.78 6.15 -4.13
C TRP A 29 6.60 5.15 -5.27
N CYS A 30 5.39 5.05 -5.83
CA CYS A 30 5.12 4.21 -7.00
C CYS A 30 5.98 4.60 -8.22
N GLN A 31 6.14 5.90 -8.51
CA GLN A 31 6.99 6.37 -9.62
C GLN A 31 8.47 6.02 -9.40
N GLU A 32 8.97 6.24 -8.19
CA GLU A 32 10.37 5.98 -7.81
C GLU A 32 10.71 4.48 -7.85
N ASN A 33 9.73 3.62 -7.53
CA ASN A 33 9.90 2.17 -7.50
C ASN A 33 9.43 1.45 -8.79
N GLY A 34 9.06 2.19 -9.84
CA GLY A 34 8.57 1.61 -11.10
C GLY A 34 7.26 0.82 -10.95
N VAL A 35 6.48 1.09 -9.90
CA VAL A 35 5.19 0.44 -9.63
C VAL A 35 4.07 1.27 -10.25
N LYS A 36 3.21 0.63 -11.05
CA LYS A 36 1.99 1.29 -11.52
C LYS A 36 1.06 1.57 -10.35
N TYR A 37 0.61 2.81 -10.20
CA TYR A 37 -0.31 3.21 -9.14
C TYR A 37 -1.59 2.36 -9.07
N ALA A 38 -2.11 1.93 -10.23
CA ALA A 38 -3.26 1.04 -10.31
C ALA A 38 -3.01 -0.32 -9.63
N ASN A 39 -1.80 -0.88 -9.76
CA ASN A 39 -1.43 -2.14 -9.14
C ASN A 39 -1.31 -1.99 -7.62
N ALA A 40 -0.70 -0.90 -7.14
CA ALA A 40 -0.65 -0.58 -5.72
C ALA A 40 -2.06 -0.46 -5.13
N ARG A 41 -2.96 0.27 -5.82
CA ARG A 41 -4.36 0.37 -5.42
C ARG A 41 -5.05 -1.00 -5.36
N GLN A 42 -4.92 -1.82 -6.42
CA GLN A 42 -5.56 -3.14 -6.47
C GLN A 42 -5.03 -4.10 -5.40
N ALA A 43 -3.71 -4.07 -5.12
CA ALA A 43 -3.09 -4.85 -4.05
C ALA A 43 -3.62 -4.45 -2.67
N LEU A 44 -3.72 -3.15 -2.40
CA LEU A 44 -4.18 -2.61 -1.11
C LEU A 44 -5.66 -2.86 -0.84
N ILE A 45 -6.53 -2.77 -1.87
CA ILE A 45 -7.97 -3.03 -1.69
C ILE A 45 -8.35 -4.51 -1.82
N GLY A 46 -7.40 -5.38 -2.17
CA GLY A 46 -7.62 -6.82 -2.33
C GLY A 46 -8.18 -7.26 -3.68
N ALA A 47 -8.31 -6.35 -4.65
CA ALA A 47 -8.71 -6.70 -6.02
C ALA A 47 -7.63 -7.53 -6.73
N TRP A 48 -6.36 -7.37 -6.35
CA TRP A 48 -5.26 -8.23 -6.76
C TRP A 48 -4.64 -8.92 -5.54
N ASP A 49 -5.08 -10.15 -5.27
CA ASP A 49 -4.65 -10.94 -4.10
C ASP A 49 -3.84 -12.20 -4.47
N GLY A 50 -3.22 -12.20 -5.65
CA GLY A 50 -2.22 -13.21 -6.00
C GLY A 50 -0.89 -12.99 -5.25
N PRO A 51 0.08 -13.93 -5.34
CA PRO A 51 1.35 -13.85 -4.60
C PRO A 51 2.08 -12.51 -4.72
N MET A 52 2.13 -11.95 -5.94
CA MET A 52 2.77 -10.65 -6.20
C MET A 52 1.98 -9.45 -5.64
N GLY A 53 0.65 -9.52 -5.66
CA GLY A 53 -0.21 -8.49 -5.05
C GLY A 53 -0.08 -8.48 -3.53
N LYS A 54 0.01 -9.67 -2.91
CA LYS A 54 0.28 -9.82 -1.47
C LYS A 54 1.65 -9.26 -1.11
N LYS A 55 2.68 -9.59 -1.89
CA LYS A 55 4.04 -9.06 -1.70
C LYS A 55 4.06 -7.54 -1.77
N LEU A 56 3.52 -6.96 -2.84
CA LEU A 56 3.46 -5.50 -3.01
C LEU A 56 2.67 -4.84 -1.88
N ARG A 57 1.54 -5.42 -1.46
CA ARG A 57 0.77 -4.89 -0.33
C ARG A 57 1.59 -4.85 0.96
N ASN A 58 2.32 -5.92 1.27
CA ASN A 58 3.17 -5.96 2.47
C ASN A 58 4.26 -4.88 2.41
N GLU A 59 4.96 -4.75 1.29
CA GLU A 59 5.96 -3.69 1.08
C GLU A 59 5.36 -2.29 1.32
N LEU A 60 4.17 -2.03 0.77
CA LEU A 60 3.49 -0.74 0.95
C LEU A 60 3.05 -0.49 2.40
N ILE A 61 2.73 -1.52 3.17
CA ILE A 61 2.37 -1.40 4.59
C ILE A 61 3.63 -1.06 5.41
N THR A 62 4.74 -1.75 5.17
CA THR A 62 6.03 -1.50 5.81
C THR A 62 6.53 -0.07 5.53
N GLU A 63 6.57 0.33 4.26
CA GLU A 63 7.07 1.65 3.82
C GLU A 63 6.18 2.81 4.31
N ALA A 64 4.89 2.54 4.52
CA ALA A 64 3.96 3.50 5.13
C ALA A 64 4.07 3.57 6.66
N GLY A 65 4.92 2.76 7.29
CA GLY A 65 5.13 2.75 8.74
C GLY A 65 3.95 2.17 9.53
N LEU A 66 3.24 1.19 8.97
CA LEU A 66 2.03 0.60 9.58
C LEU A 66 2.26 -0.78 10.23
N GLU A 67 3.51 -1.25 10.30
CA GLU A 67 3.92 -2.51 10.96
C GLU A 67 4.38 -2.32 12.41
#